data_AF-M7AU38-F1
#
_entry.id   AF-M7AU38-F1
#
_cell.length_a   1.000
_cell.length_b   1.000
_cell.length_c   1.000
_cell.angle_alpha   90.00
_cell.angle_beta   90.00
_cell.angle_gamma   90.00
#
_symmetry.space_group_name_H-M   'P 1'
#
loop_
_entity.id
_entity.type
_entity.pdbx_description
1 polymer ?
#
loop_
_entity_poly.entity_id
_entity_poly.type
_entity_poly.pdbx_seq_one_letter_code
_entity_poly.pdbx_strand_id
1 'polypeptide(L)'
;MRGLLCAWAQRSLLTPADSGLARSTTRDGCWCKLAYWEHRTRVGRLYAVHETAVNIFCDLPQGSGFSLGQLQAERRSAAVRRARSKIGRGLLLSREWDGVWAYNRSEHPIFVFDYERAGGQAGWRRPGDGACDPNSIRISFAKGWGPCYSRQFITACPCWLEILLTKPR
;
A
#
# COMPACT_ATOMS: atom_id res chain seq x y z
N MET A 1 16.20 -7.48 -13.86
CA MET A 1 16.62 -6.56 -12.80
C MET A 1 15.56 -6.57 -11.71
N ARG A 2 15.89 -7.12 -10.53
CA ARG A 2 15.00 -7.14 -9.35
C ARG A 2 15.11 -5.78 -8.65
N GLY A 3 14.21 -4.85 -8.97
CA GLY A 3 14.08 -3.60 -8.23
C GLY A 3 13.34 -3.87 -6.93
N LEU A 4 14.07 -4.27 -5.87
CA LEU A 4 13.55 -4.31 -4.51
C LEU A 4 13.06 -2.91 -4.14
N LEU A 5 11.73 -2.72 -4.03
CA LEU A 5 11.20 -1.69 -3.15
C LEU A 5 10.62 -2.38 -1.92
N CYS A 6 11.42 -2.34 -0.85
CA CYS A 6 11.05 -2.65 0.54
C CYS A 6 10.56 -4.09 0.81
N ALA A 7 11.47 -4.93 1.30
CA ALA A 7 11.12 -6.08 2.12
C ALA A 7 10.65 -5.54 3.50
N TRP A 8 9.39 -5.76 3.86
CA TRP A 8 8.99 -5.64 5.26
C TRP A 8 8.96 -7.05 5.84
N ALA A 9 10.06 -7.42 6.48
CA ALA A 9 10.12 -8.61 7.29
C ALA A 9 9.20 -8.41 8.51
N GLN A 10 8.25 -9.31 8.67
CA GLN A 10 7.42 -9.40 9.86
C GLN A 10 8.30 -9.79 11.04
N ARG A 11 8.99 -8.82 11.67
CA ARG A 11 9.92 -9.05 12.79
C ARG A 11 9.23 -9.42 14.10
N SER A 12 8.06 -10.06 14.05
CA SER A 12 7.39 -10.58 15.25
C SER A 12 6.74 -11.96 15.10
N LEU A 13 6.84 -12.68 13.97
CA LEU A 13 6.21 -14.01 13.82
C LEU A 13 7.11 -15.10 13.22
N LEU A 14 8.35 -15.20 13.69
CA LEU A 14 9.15 -16.40 13.44
C LEU A 14 9.45 -17.10 14.77
N THR A 15 8.50 -17.92 15.22
CA THR A 15 8.87 -19.22 15.77
C THR A 15 9.06 -20.18 14.58
N PRO A 16 10.18 -20.91 14.49
CA PRO A 16 10.41 -21.85 13.40
C PRO A 16 9.61 -23.11 13.68
N ALA A 17 8.43 -23.24 13.07
CA ALA A 17 7.76 -24.53 12.94
C ALA A 17 6.88 -24.55 11.69
N ASP A 18 7.17 -25.57 10.88
CA ASP A 18 6.33 -26.22 9.88
C ASP A 18 6.18 -25.62 8.48
N SER A 19 6.91 -26.30 7.60
CA SER A 19 6.70 -26.44 6.17
C SER A 19 5.26 -26.81 5.85
N GLY A 20 4.44 -25.80 5.62
CA GLY A 20 3.09 -25.94 5.13
C GLY A 20 2.53 -24.56 4.95
N LEU A 21 2.05 -24.24 3.75
CA LEU A 21 1.39 -22.98 3.44
C LEU A 21 0.19 -22.80 4.39
N ALA A 22 0.43 -22.17 5.55
CA ALA A 22 -0.54 -22.08 6.62
C ALA A 22 -1.77 -21.33 6.09
N ARG A 23 -2.88 -22.05 5.96
CA ARG A 23 -4.19 -21.47 5.68
C ARG A 23 -4.43 -20.42 6.75
N SER A 24 -4.42 -19.15 6.33
CA SER A 24 -4.66 -18.00 7.19
C SER A 24 -5.94 -18.23 8.00
N THR A 25 -5.82 -18.30 9.34
CA THR A 25 -6.94 -18.45 10.29
C THR A 25 -7.66 -17.11 10.53
N THR A 26 -7.61 -16.20 9.56
CA THR A 26 -8.33 -14.93 9.63
C THR A 26 -9.82 -15.18 9.40
N ARG A 27 -10.68 -14.43 10.10
CA ARG A 27 -12.15 -14.64 10.09
C ARG A 27 -12.76 -14.63 8.69
N ASP A 28 -12.10 -13.92 7.76
CA ASP A 28 -12.51 -13.75 6.37
C ASP A 28 -11.61 -14.50 5.38
N GLY A 29 -10.53 -15.17 5.84
CA GLY A 29 -9.53 -15.83 4.99
C GLY A 29 -8.63 -14.88 4.16
N CYS A 30 -8.87 -13.57 4.20
CA CYS A 30 -8.00 -12.56 3.59
C CYS A 30 -6.78 -12.27 4.48
N TRP A 31 -5.63 -11.98 3.87
CA TRP A 31 -4.42 -11.62 4.61
C TRP A 31 -4.14 -10.11 4.61
N CYS A 32 -4.68 -9.37 3.64
CA CYS A 32 -4.73 -7.92 3.71
C CYS A 32 -6.00 -7.35 3.05
N LYS A 33 -6.29 -6.08 3.35
CA LYS A 33 -7.32 -5.28 2.70
C LYS A 33 -6.68 -4.03 2.10
N LEU A 34 -7.04 -3.71 0.86
CA LEU A 34 -6.52 -2.54 0.15
C LEU A 34 -7.56 -1.42 0.16
N ALA A 35 -7.13 -0.20 0.47
CA ALA A 35 -7.94 1.02 0.37
C ALA A 35 -7.25 2.02 -0.57
N TYR A 36 -7.96 2.46 -1.60
CA TYR A 36 -7.47 3.51 -2.49
C TYR A 36 -8.00 4.88 -2.05
N TRP A 37 -7.12 5.87 -2.12
CA TRP A 37 -7.39 7.23 -1.65
C TRP A 37 -6.97 8.26 -2.69
N GLU A 38 -7.82 9.27 -2.84
CA GLU A 38 -7.53 10.49 -3.59
C GLU A 38 -7.56 11.66 -2.59
N HIS A 39 -6.40 12.24 -2.30
CA HIS A 39 -6.24 13.16 -1.17
C HIS A 39 -6.72 12.56 0.16
N ARG A 40 -7.70 13.18 0.83
CA ARG A 40 -8.30 12.70 2.10
C ARG A 40 -9.53 11.81 1.89
N THR A 41 -9.90 11.54 0.64
CA THR A 41 -11.15 10.87 0.30
C THR A 41 -10.90 9.43 -0.09
N ARG A 42 -11.56 8.48 0.59
CA ARG A 42 -11.53 7.07 0.19
C ARG A 42 -12.36 6.90 -1.07
N VAL A 43 -11.79 6.28 -2.09
CA VAL A 43 -12.45 6.08 -3.38
C VAL A 43 -12.65 4.58 -3.59
N GLY A 44 -13.91 4.16 -3.68
CA GLY A 44 -14.29 2.76 -3.77
C GLY A 44 -14.40 2.05 -2.42
N ARG A 45 -14.64 0.74 -2.48
CA ARG A 45 -14.74 -0.15 -1.32
C ARG A 45 -13.36 -0.68 -0.92
N LEU A 46 -13.27 -1.26 0.27
CA LEU A 46 -12.10 -2.06 0.64
C LEU A 46 -12.03 -3.31 -0.24
N TYR A 47 -10.85 -3.58 -0.81
CA TYR A 47 -10.60 -4.77 -1.60
C TYR A 47 -9.90 -5.82 -0.73
N ALA A 48 -10.58 -6.92 -0.41
CA ALA A 48 -10.02 -8.02 0.38
C ALA A 48 -9.15 -8.91 -0.51
N VAL A 49 -7.94 -9.24 -0.05
CA VAL A 49 -6.98 -10.06 -0.80
C VAL A 49 -6.86 -11.43 -0.15
N HIS A 50 -7.22 -12.47 -0.91
CA HIS A 50 -7.21 -13.86 -0.46
C HIS A 50 -6.05 -14.64 -1.09
N GLU A 51 -5.75 -14.37 -2.35
CA GLU A 51 -4.63 -14.97 -3.08
C GLU A 51 -3.29 -14.50 -2.53
N THR A 52 -2.24 -15.31 -2.67
CA THR A 52 -0.89 -14.94 -2.20
C THR A 52 -0.33 -13.69 -2.89
N ALA A 53 -0.82 -13.33 -4.08
CA ALA A 53 -0.40 -12.11 -4.76
C ALA A 53 -1.57 -11.43 -5.47
N VAL A 54 -1.52 -10.10 -5.56
CA VAL A 54 -2.53 -9.26 -6.20
C VAL A 54 -1.90 -8.13 -7.00
N ASN A 55 -2.41 -7.88 -8.20
CA ASN A 55 -2.03 -6.71 -8.98
C ASN A 55 -2.87 -5.50 -8.56
N ILE A 56 -2.25 -4.33 -8.46
CA ILE A 56 -2.93 -3.03 -8.31
C ILE A 56 -2.54 -2.18 -9.52
N PHE A 57 -3.48 -1.73 -10.33
CA PHE A 57 -3.18 -1.05 -11.60
C PHE A 57 -4.23 0.01 -11.96
N CYS A 58 -3.89 0.95 -12.84
CA CYS A 58 -4.85 1.95 -13.32
C CYS A 58 -5.79 1.37 -14.36
N ASP A 59 -5.24 0.85 -15.46
CA ASP A 59 -6.02 0.19 -16.49
C ASP A 59 -5.13 -0.88 -17.15
N LEU A 60 -5.64 -2.10 -17.21
CA LEU A 60 -4.95 -3.24 -17.82
C LEU A 60 -6.01 -4.16 -18.42
N PRO A 61 -6.13 -4.24 -19.76
CA PRO A 61 -7.21 -4.98 -20.43
C PRO A 61 -7.31 -6.46 -20.05
N GLN A 62 -6.22 -7.06 -19.56
CA GLN A 62 -6.12 -8.46 -19.14
C GLN A 62 -5.63 -8.61 -17.69
N GLY A 63 -5.70 -7.53 -16.90
CA GLY A 63 -5.22 -7.55 -15.52
C GLY A 63 -6.24 -8.18 -14.58
N SER A 64 -5.83 -9.22 -13.82
CA SER A 64 -6.56 -9.68 -12.64
C SER A 64 -6.08 -8.95 -11.38
N GLY A 65 -7.01 -8.52 -10.53
CA GLY A 65 -6.71 -7.85 -9.26
C GLY A 65 -7.47 -6.54 -9.07
N PHE A 66 -6.84 -5.58 -8.39
CA PHE A 66 -7.46 -4.33 -7.99
C PHE A 66 -7.27 -3.23 -9.05
N SER A 67 -8.29 -3.05 -9.91
CA SER A 67 -8.33 -2.00 -10.94
C SER A 67 -8.78 -0.66 -10.37
N LEU A 68 -7.86 0.30 -10.33
CA LEU A 68 -8.13 1.67 -9.88
C LEU A 68 -8.91 2.48 -10.93
N GLY A 69 -8.84 2.11 -12.21
CA GLY A 69 -9.53 2.74 -13.34
C GLY A 69 -11.04 2.64 -13.24
N GLN A 70 -11.53 1.54 -12.69
CA GLN A 70 -12.96 1.26 -12.51
C GLN A 70 -13.58 1.99 -11.31
N LEU A 71 -12.76 2.59 -10.45
CA LEU A 71 -13.25 3.29 -9.27
C LEU A 71 -13.89 4.63 -9.65
N GLN A 72 -15.19 4.76 -9.39
CA GLN A 72 -15.92 5.99 -9.65
C GLN A 72 -15.65 7.04 -8.56
N ALA A 73 -15.50 8.29 -8.98
CA ALA A 73 -15.42 9.46 -8.12
C ALA A 73 -16.11 10.62 -8.84
N GLU A 74 -17.01 11.32 -8.15
CA GLU A 74 -17.88 12.35 -8.75
C GLU A 74 -17.09 13.45 -9.46
N ARG A 75 -16.00 13.95 -8.85
CA ARG A 75 -15.13 14.97 -9.45
C ARG A 75 -13.67 14.77 -9.06
N ARG A 76 -12.83 14.49 -10.07
CA ARG A 76 -11.38 14.40 -9.91
C ARG A 76 -10.69 15.72 -10.25
N SER A 77 -9.80 16.18 -9.38
CA SER A 77 -8.95 17.33 -9.65
C SER A 77 -7.97 17.06 -10.80
N ALA A 78 -7.43 18.11 -11.42
CA ALA A 78 -6.41 17.95 -12.47
C ALA A 78 -5.14 17.27 -11.93
N ALA A 79 -4.80 17.51 -10.66
CA ALA A 79 -3.65 16.86 -10.01
C ALA A 79 -3.86 15.35 -9.85
N VAL A 80 -5.07 14.92 -9.45
CA VAL A 80 -5.45 13.50 -9.35
C VAL A 80 -5.40 12.83 -10.72
N ARG A 81 -6.00 13.44 -11.74
CA ARG A 81 -5.97 12.87 -13.11
C ARG A 81 -4.55 12.67 -13.63
N ARG A 82 -3.67 13.65 -13.45
CA ARG A 82 -2.24 13.55 -13.81
C ARG A 82 -1.47 12.52 -12.98
N ALA A 83 -1.88 12.26 -11.74
CA ALA A 83 -1.24 11.24 -10.91
C ALA A 83 -1.72 9.84 -11.28
N ARG A 84 -3.02 9.66 -11.54
CA ARG A 84 -3.61 8.40 -12.01
C ARG A 84 -3.02 7.93 -13.33
N SER A 85 -2.79 8.84 -14.28
CA SER A 85 -2.15 8.50 -15.55
C SER A 85 -0.72 7.95 -15.38
N LYS A 86 -0.07 8.22 -14.24
CA LYS A 86 1.28 7.72 -13.91
C LYS A 86 1.28 6.38 -13.19
N ILE A 87 0.12 5.87 -12.79
CA ILE A 87 0.05 4.58 -12.11
C ILE A 87 0.30 3.45 -13.11
N GLY A 88 -0.31 3.50 -14.31
CA GLY A 88 -0.13 2.49 -15.35
C GLY A 88 -0.35 1.06 -14.82
N ARG A 89 0.66 0.19 -14.98
CA ARG A 89 0.69 -1.20 -14.46
C ARG A 89 0.75 -1.31 -12.93
N GLY A 90 1.02 -0.20 -12.24
CA GLY A 90 0.97 -0.05 -10.78
C GLY A 90 1.91 -0.99 -10.02
N LEU A 91 1.35 -1.81 -9.14
CA LEU A 91 2.07 -2.66 -8.19
C LEU A 91 1.67 -4.13 -8.36
N LEU A 92 2.59 -5.02 -8.01
CA LEU A 92 2.26 -6.38 -7.60
C LEU A 92 2.56 -6.48 -6.10
N LEU A 93 1.54 -6.78 -5.30
CA LEU A 93 1.70 -7.05 -3.88
C LEU A 93 1.70 -8.57 -3.68
N SER A 94 2.73 -9.10 -3.03
CA SER A 94 2.95 -10.53 -2.82
C SER A 94 3.15 -10.82 -1.34
N ARG A 95 2.44 -11.81 -0.81
CA ARG A 95 2.68 -12.41 0.50
C ARG A 95 3.56 -13.64 0.30
N GLU A 96 4.78 -13.55 0.78
CA GLU A 96 5.79 -14.58 0.72
C GLU A 96 6.07 -15.11 2.14
N TRP A 97 6.95 -16.10 2.25
CA TRP A 97 7.23 -16.77 3.52
C TRP A 97 7.96 -15.85 4.53
N ASP A 98 8.72 -14.87 4.04
CA ASP A 98 9.53 -13.94 4.84
C ASP A 98 8.85 -12.58 5.07
N GLY A 99 7.71 -12.33 4.44
CA GLY A 99 6.96 -11.10 4.62
C GLY A 99 6.08 -10.71 3.43
N VAL A 100 5.77 -9.42 3.37
CA VAL A 100 4.97 -8.83 2.29
C VAL A 100 5.87 -7.96 1.42
N TRP A 101 5.78 -8.18 0.11
CA TRP A 101 6.59 -7.54 -0.91
C TRP A 101 5.74 -6.72 -1.85
N ALA A 102 6.20 -5.51 -2.17
CA ALA A 102 5.57 -4.63 -3.15
C ALA A 102 6.52 -4.38 -4.33
N TYR A 103 6.18 -4.94 -5.49
CA TYR A 103 6.95 -4.75 -6.73
C TYR A 103 6.36 -3.60 -7.53
N ASN A 104 7.15 -2.53 -7.71
CA ASN A 104 6.78 -1.44 -8.61
C ASN A 104 6.86 -1.91 -10.06
N ARG A 105 5.72 -1.90 -10.76
CA ARG A 105 5.62 -2.20 -12.19
C ARG A 105 5.26 -0.98 -13.03
N SER A 106 5.05 0.16 -12.38
CA SER A 106 4.80 1.43 -13.07
C SER A 106 6.10 2.04 -13.58
N GLU A 107 6.01 2.91 -14.59
CA GLU A 107 7.14 3.68 -15.13
C GLU A 107 7.55 4.84 -14.22
N HIS A 108 6.82 5.05 -13.12
CA HIS A 108 7.00 6.16 -12.21
C HIS A 108 7.38 5.65 -10.81
N PRO A 109 8.07 6.46 -10.00
CA PRO A 109 8.39 6.08 -8.64
C PRO A 109 7.12 5.98 -7.79
N ILE A 110 7.11 5.01 -6.90
CA ILE A 110 6.22 4.97 -5.75
C ILE A 110 7.01 5.39 -4.52
N PHE A 111 6.31 5.88 -3.51
CA PHE A 111 6.93 6.29 -2.26
C PHE A 111 6.27 5.56 -1.11
N VAL A 112 7.08 5.12 -0.17
CA VAL A 112 6.67 4.48 1.08
C VAL A 112 7.36 5.26 2.19
N PHE A 113 6.62 5.63 3.23
CA PHE A 113 7.23 6.29 4.38
C PHE A 113 7.51 5.24 5.46
N ASP A 114 8.77 5.16 5.86
CA ASP A 114 9.23 4.30 6.94
C ASP A 114 9.19 5.10 8.25
N TYR A 115 8.14 4.88 9.02
CA TYR A 115 7.95 5.53 10.31
C TYR A 115 8.99 5.11 11.36
N GLU A 116 9.55 3.90 11.25
CA GLU A 116 10.57 3.39 12.17
C GLU A 116 11.93 4.07 11.89
N ARG A 117 12.32 4.20 10.62
CA ARG A 117 13.50 5.00 10.24
C ARG A 117 13.34 6.49 10.56
N ALA A 118 12.13 7.03 10.46
CA ALA A 118 11.84 8.38 10.93
C ALA A 118 11.90 8.50 12.47
N GLY A 119 11.73 7.38 13.19
CA GLY A 119 11.73 7.25 14.65
C GLY A 119 13.07 7.52 15.35
N GLY A 120 14.16 7.75 14.63
CA GLY A 120 15.38 8.36 15.19
C GLY A 120 15.18 9.80 15.67
N GLN A 121 14.06 10.43 15.34
CA GLN A 121 13.59 11.69 15.91
C GLN A 121 12.21 11.48 16.52
N ALA A 122 12.14 11.29 17.84
CA ALA A 122 10.91 11.12 18.63
C ALA A 122 9.88 12.29 18.52
N GLY A 123 10.12 13.29 17.65
CA GLY A 123 9.30 14.48 17.46
C GLY A 123 8.34 14.48 16.27
N TRP A 124 8.27 13.43 15.44
CA TRP A 124 7.38 13.41 14.25
C TRP A 124 6.00 12.77 14.46
N ARG A 125 5.61 12.42 15.71
CA ARG A 125 4.18 12.21 16.03
C ARG A 125 3.48 13.57 16.10
N ARG A 126 3.14 14.14 14.94
CA ARG A 126 2.42 15.42 14.90
C ARG A 126 0.99 15.24 15.45
N PRO A 127 0.49 16.16 16.29
CA PRO A 127 -0.90 16.16 16.71
C PRO A 127 -1.82 16.20 15.49
N GLY A 128 -2.66 15.18 15.30
CA GLY A 128 -3.61 15.09 14.19
C GLY A 128 -3.25 14.06 13.09
N ASP A 129 -2.02 13.54 13.07
CA ASP A 129 -1.75 12.26 12.41
C ASP A 129 -2.26 11.18 13.37
N GLY A 130 -3.48 10.69 13.14
CA GLY A 130 -4.08 9.65 13.97
C GLY A 130 -3.12 8.47 14.21
N ALA A 131 -3.37 7.70 15.28
CA ALA A 131 -2.50 6.58 15.68
C ALA A 131 -2.04 5.79 14.45
N CYS A 132 -0.72 5.79 14.21
CA CYS A 132 -0.13 4.98 13.15
C CYS A 132 -0.53 3.53 13.44
N ASP A 133 -1.41 2.96 12.61
CA ASP A 133 -1.75 1.55 12.74
C ASP A 133 -0.48 0.77 12.35
N PRO A 134 0.14 0.03 13.27
CA PRO A 134 1.36 -0.72 12.97
C PRO A 134 1.13 -1.83 11.91
N ASN A 135 -0.12 -2.12 11.58
CA ASN A 135 -0.51 -3.09 10.55
C ASN A 135 -0.90 -2.41 9.24
N SER A 136 -0.69 -1.10 9.11
CA SER A 136 -1.00 -0.34 7.91
C SER A 136 0.27 0.10 7.20
N ILE A 137 0.38 -0.26 5.92
CA ILE A 137 1.43 0.24 5.03
C ILE A 137 0.79 1.23 4.07
N ARG A 138 1.41 2.41 3.94
CA ARG A 138 0.91 3.45 3.05
C ARG A 138 1.90 3.72 1.92
N ILE A 139 1.38 3.73 0.69
CA ILE A 139 2.17 3.89 -0.54
C ILE A 139 1.55 4.99 -1.39
N SER A 140 2.32 5.99 -1.81
CA SER A 140 1.85 6.99 -2.76
C SER A 140 2.39 6.75 -4.17
N PHE A 141 1.62 7.17 -5.17
CA PHE A 141 2.02 7.08 -6.57
C PHE A 141 2.59 8.41 -7.07
N ALA A 142 3.78 8.38 -7.67
CA ALA A 142 4.45 9.50 -8.34
C ALA A 142 4.79 10.74 -7.48
N LYS A 143 4.38 10.80 -6.21
CA LYS A 143 4.56 11.96 -5.33
C LYS A 143 5.01 11.55 -3.93
N GLY A 144 6.24 11.85 -3.56
CA GLY A 144 6.76 11.66 -2.20
C GLY A 144 6.10 12.58 -1.18
N TRP A 145 6.18 12.16 0.08
CA TRP A 145 5.77 12.94 1.25
C TRP A 145 6.72 12.68 2.43
N GLY A 146 6.69 13.59 3.40
CA GLY A 146 7.52 13.57 4.60
C GLY A 146 8.46 14.78 4.69
N PRO A 147 9.41 14.76 5.63
CA PRO A 147 10.23 15.92 6.00
C PRO A 147 11.03 16.51 4.83
N CYS A 148 11.49 15.66 3.92
CA CYS A 148 12.30 16.07 2.76
C CYS A 148 11.46 16.46 1.53
N TYR A 149 10.13 16.51 1.66
CA TYR A 149 9.21 16.81 0.56
C TYR A 149 8.34 18.01 0.90
N SER A 150 7.81 18.70 -0.11
CA SER A 150 6.82 19.77 0.12
C SER A 150 5.51 19.25 0.73
N ARG A 151 5.19 17.97 0.50
CA ARG A 151 4.04 17.29 1.09
C ARG A 151 4.46 16.69 2.41
N GLN A 152 3.94 17.19 3.52
CA GLN A 152 4.28 16.66 4.84
C GLN A 152 3.47 15.41 5.22
N PHE A 153 2.25 15.29 4.66
CA PHE A 153 1.33 14.20 4.97
C PHE A 153 0.95 13.46 3.70
N ILE A 154 0.72 12.14 3.82
CA ILE A 154 0.28 11.34 2.69
C ILE A 154 -1.08 11.77 2.13
N THR A 155 -1.95 12.34 2.96
CA THR A 155 -3.24 12.89 2.53
C THR A 155 -3.10 14.11 1.63
N ALA A 156 -1.91 14.73 1.58
CA ALA A 156 -1.59 15.74 0.57
C ALA A 156 -1.25 15.11 -0.79
N CYS A 157 -0.93 13.81 -0.87
CA CYS A 157 -0.69 13.12 -2.13
C CYS A 157 -1.99 12.97 -2.92
N PRO A 158 -1.95 13.20 -4.25
CA PRO A 158 -3.14 13.11 -5.08
C PRO A 158 -3.68 11.69 -5.20
N CYS A 159 -2.82 10.67 -5.20
CA CYS A 159 -3.19 9.26 -5.29
C CYS A 159 -2.30 8.42 -4.38
N TRP A 160 -2.90 7.63 -3.49
CA TRP A 160 -2.18 6.74 -2.60
C TRP A 160 -3.03 5.51 -2.23
N LEU A 161 -2.34 4.49 -1.72
CA LEU A 161 -2.86 3.19 -1.33
C LEU A 161 -2.54 2.97 0.15
N GLU A 162 -3.52 2.44 0.88
CA GLU A 162 -3.35 1.93 2.23
C GLU A 162 -3.56 0.41 2.21
N ILE A 163 -2.59 -0.32 2.74
CA ILE A 163 -2.58 -1.77 2.83
C ILE A 163 -2.76 -2.11 4.31
N LEU A 164 -3.90 -2.67 4.66
CA LEU A 164 -4.25 -3.08 6.01
C LEU A 164 -3.95 -4.57 6.16
N LEU A 165 -2.86 -4.90 6.85
CA LEU A 165 -2.45 -6.26 7.15
C LEU A 165 -3.39 -6.86 8.21
N THR A 166 -3.84 -8.07 7.97
CA THR A 166 -4.69 -8.77 8.93
C THR A 166 -3.79 -9.44 9.98
N LYS A 167 -4.05 -9.18 11.26
CA LYS A 167 -3.35 -9.87 12.34
C LYS A 167 -3.72 -11.35 12.35
N PRO A 168 -2.76 -12.29 12.31
CA PRO A 168 -3.03 -13.67 12.66
C PRO A 168 -3.42 -13.75 14.14
N ARG A 169 -4.26 -14.73 14.48
CA ARG A 169 -4.66 -15.02 15.86
C ARG A 169 -3.54 -15.70 16.64
#